data_AF-A0A6P6WSE8-F1
#
_entry.id   AF-A0A6P6WSE8-F1
#
_cell.length_a   1.000
_cell.length_b   1.000
_cell.length_c   1.000
_cell.angle_alpha   90.00
_cell.angle_beta   90.00
_cell.angle_gamma   90.00
#
_symmetry.space_group_name_H-M   'P 1'
#
loop_
_entity.id
_entity.type
_entity.pdbx_description
1 polymer ?
#
loop_
_entity_poly.entity_id
_entity_poly.type
_entity_poly.pdbx_seq_one_letter_code
_entity_poly.pdbx_strand_id
1 'polypeptide(L)'
;MEGQRWELMEGGFPKLRVLTLTYFKVVEWTETDPDSDDYFLCLQQLNLDSTRILKMMPSCLGRISTLETIEIDHCGDRVKSLVREIEEAQKNYGNVNLEIIID
;
A
#
# COMPACT_ATOMS: atom_id res chain seq x y z
N MET A 1 6.80 21.10 10.89
CA MET A 1 7.53 20.00 10.26
C MET A 1 6.64 19.47 9.18
N GLU A 2 6.99 19.73 7.92
CA GLU A 2 6.37 19.08 6.77
C GLU A 2 6.44 17.56 7.01
N GLY A 3 5.31 16.86 6.86
CA GLY A 3 5.30 15.41 6.98
C GLY A 3 6.22 14.81 5.92
N GLN A 4 7.01 13.80 6.28
CA GLN A 4 7.79 13.07 5.27
C GLN A 4 6.80 12.45 4.28
N ARG A 5 6.93 12.81 3.00
CA ARG A 5 6.15 12.24 1.89
C ARG A 5 7.04 11.28 1.11
N TRP A 6 6.49 10.13 0.75
CA TRP A 6 7.07 9.24 -0.24
C TRP A 6 6.17 9.23 -1.47
N GLU A 7 6.69 9.72 -2.58
CA GLU A 7 5.98 9.75 -3.85
C GLU A 7 6.56 8.70 -4.80
N LEU A 8 5.69 7.84 -5.35
CA LEU A 8 6.02 6.92 -6.42
C LEU A 8 6.07 7.68 -7.72
N MET A 9 7.25 7.72 -8.33
CA MET A 9 7.50 8.38 -9.61
C MET A 9 7.10 7.48 -10.79
N GLU A 10 6.91 8.10 -11.96
CA GLU A 10 6.71 7.41 -13.23
C GLU A 10 7.70 6.24 -13.42
N GLY A 11 7.18 5.10 -13.84
CA GLY A 11 7.95 3.87 -14.02
C GLY A 11 8.13 3.03 -12.76
N GLY A 12 7.89 3.57 -11.56
CA GLY A 12 7.77 2.84 -10.29
C GLY A 12 8.72 1.65 -10.09
N PHE A 13 8.15 0.52 -9.67
CA PHE A 13 8.85 -0.73 -9.36
C PHE A 13 8.19 -1.93 -10.06
N PRO A 14 8.34 -2.08 -11.39
CA PRO A 14 7.53 -2.99 -12.19
C PRO A 14 7.84 -4.47 -11.95
N LYS A 15 8.98 -4.78 -11.31
CA LYS A 15 9.41 -6.16 -10.99
C LYS A 15 9.35 -6.48 -9.50
N LEU A 16 8.99 -5.51 -8.66
CA LEU A 16 8.95 -5.72 -7.22
C LEU A 16 7.78 -6.62 -6.88
N ARG A 17 8.06 -7.72 -6.19
CA ARG A 17 7.05 -8.70 -5.75
C ARG A 17 6.69 -8.56 -4.28
N VAL A 18 7.63 -8.11 -3.46
CA VAL A 18 7.45 -7.95 -2.02
C VAL A 18 7.96 -6.58 -1.62
N LEU A 19 7.12 -5.80 -0.92
CA LEU A 19 7.48 -4.52 -0.34
C LEU A 19 7.31 -4.61 1.18
N THR A 20 8.39 -4.39 1.92
CA THR A 20 8.37 -4.35 3.39
C THR A 20 8.75 -2.97 3.88
N LEU A 21 7.89 -2.36 4.69
CA LEU A 21 8.05 -1.04 5.27
C LEU A 21 8.05 -1.16 6.79
N THR A 22 9.25 -1.14 7.38
CA THR A 22 9.47 -1.24 8.83
C THR A 22 9.82 0.12 9.43
N TYR A 23 9.19 0.48 10.54
CA TYR A 23 9.33 1.81 11.17
C TYR A 23 9.15 2.95 10.15
N PHE A 24 8.15 2.80 9.28
CA PHE A 24 7.95 3.71 8.15
C PHE A 24 7.45 5.07 8.65
N LYS A 25 8.37 6.06 8.72
CA LYS A 25 8.13 7.41 9.26
C LYS A 25 7.58 8.41 8.24
N VAL A 26 6.88 7.91 7.23
CA VAL A 26 6.23 8.70 6.19
C VAL A 26 4.77 8.92 6.57
N VAL A 27 4.31 10.16 6.41
CA VAL A 27 2.93 10.58 6.68
C VAL A 27 2.06 10.37 5.45
N GLU A 28 2.60 10.67 4.27
CA GLU A 28 1.90 10.57 2.99
C GLU A 28 2.68 9.68 2.04
N TRP A 29 2.13 8.53 1.71
CA TRP A 29 2.61 7.71 0.61
C TRP A 29 1.67 7.89 -0.56
N THR A 30 2.16 8.45 -1.67
CA THR A 30 1.37 8.86 -2.83
C THR A 30 2.05 8.41 -4.13
N GLU A 31 1.37 8.61 -5.25
CA GLU A 31 1.86 8.42 -6.61
C GLU A 31 1.78 9.71 -7.41
N THR A 32 2.63 9.88 -8.43
CA THR A 32 2.69 11.10 -9.26
C THR A 32 1.45 11.31 -10.12
N ASP A 33 0.85 10.22 -10.56
CA ASP A 33 -0.34 10.15 -11.41
C ASP A 33 -1.29 9.08 -10.84
N PRO A 34 -2.42 9.49 -10.23
CA PRO A 34 -3.39 8.60 -9.62
C PRO A 34 -4.25 7.84 -10.64
N ASP A 35 -4.14 8.12 -11.94
CA ASP A 35 -4.83 7.36 -12.98
C ASP A 35 -3.93 6.27 -13.61
N SER A 36 -2.65 6.22 -13.23
CA SER A 36 -1.70 5.18 -13.64
C SER A 36 -1.66 4.02 -12.65
N ASP A 37 -1.59 2.80 -13.19
CA ASP A 37 -1.43 1.56 -12.40
C ASP A 37 -0.05 0.91 -12.62
N ASP A 38 0.86 1.60 -13.31
CA ASP A 38 2.15 1.05 -13.74
C ASP A 38 3.24 1.08 -12.65
N TYR A 39 2.91 1.59 -11.45
CA TYR A 39 3.87 1.70 -10.35
C TYR A 39 4.26 0.34 -9.77
N PHE A 40 3.33 -0.62 -9.74
CA PHE A 40 3.51 -1.93 -9.10
C PHE A 40 2.89 -3.06 -9.94
N LEU A 41 3.50 -3.35 -11.09
CA LEU A 41 2.99 -4.37 -12.02
C LEU A 41 3.07 -5.80 -11.48
N CYS A 42 3.94 -6.09 -10.51
CA CYS A 42 4.22 -7.45 -10.03
C CYS A 42 4.10 -7.59 -8.51
N LEU A 43 3.60 -6.58 -7.80
CA LEU A 43 3.58 -6.58 -6.34
C LEU A 43 2.55 -7.58 -5.82
N GLN A 44 3.02 -8.58 -5.08
CA GLN A 44 2.22 -9.65 -4.51
C GLN A 44 2.04 -9.50 -3.01
N GLN A 45 3.03 -8.94 -2.31
CA GLN A 45 2.98 -8.83 -0.86
C GLN A 45 3.39 -7.43 -0.40
N LEU A 46 2.58 -6.83 0.47
CA LEU A 46 2.88 -5.60 1.18
C LEU A 46 2.92 -5.86 2.69
N ASN A 47 4.07 -5.62 3.31
CA ASN A 47 4.27 -5.78 4.74
C ASN A 47 4.48 -4.41 5.39
N LEU A 48 3.65 -4.07 6.36
CA LEU A 48 3.79 -2.86 7.17
C LEU A 48 4.10 -3.28 8.61
N ASP A 49 5.30 -2.96 9.08
CA ASP A 49 5.71 -3.24 10.45
C ASP A 49 5.98 -1.93 11.18
N SER A 50 5.40 -1.78 12.37
CA SER A 50 5.67 -0.66 13.28
C SER A 50 5.40 0.70 12.64
N THR A 51 4.43 0.75 11.73
CA THR A 51 4.03 1.96 10.99
C THR A 51 2.83 2.62 11.68
N ARG A 52 3.02 3.81 12.25
CA ARG A 52 2.02 4.47 13.12
C ARG A 52 1.56 5.85 12.67
N ILE A 53 2.29 6.49 11.77
CA ILE A 53 2.04 7.88 11.38
C ILE A 53 1.54 8.05 9.95
N LEU A 54 1.47 6.96 9.18
CA LEU A 54 0.97 6.94 7.82
C LEU A 54 -0.52 7.33 7.81
N LYS A 55 -0.85 8.33 6.99
CA LYS A 55 -2.20 8.88 6.86
C LYS A 55 -2.80 8.72 5.47
N MET A 56 -1.97 8.45 4.48
CA MET A 56 -2.38 8.27 3.09
C MET A 56 -1.52 7.19 2.44
N MET A 57 -2.14 6.39 1.60
CA MET A 57 -1.52 5.36 0.77
C MET A 57 -1.91 5.60 -0.69
N PRO A 58 -1.08 5.16 -1.66
CA PRO A 58 -1.35 5.39 -3.05
C PRO A 58 -2.56 4.60 -3.52
N SER A 59 -3.41 5.24 -4.32
CA SER A 59 -4.65 4.66 -4.85
C SER A 59 -4.42 3.48 -5.79
N CYS A 60 -3.26 3.44 -6.47
CA CYS A 60 -2.88 2.32 -7.32
C CYS A 60 -2.86 0.97 -6.56
N LEU A 61 -2.60 0.97 -5.24
CA LEU A 61 -2.65 -0.24 -4.41
C LEU A 61 -4.05 -0.85 -4.34
N GLY A 62 -5.11 -0.08 -4.61
CA GLY A 62 -6.48 -0.57 -4.70
C GLY A 62 -6.84 -1.20 -6.06
N ARG A 63 -6.00 -1.01 -7.09
CA ARG A 63 -6.29 -1.41 -8.49
C ARG A 63 -5.33 -2.45 -9.04
N ILE A 64 -4.27 -2.80 -8.32
CA ILE A 64 -3.33 -3.85 -8.75
C ILE A 64 -3.88 -5.26 -8.47
N SER A 65 -4.20 -6.01 -9.51
CA SER A 65 -4.74 -7.38 -9.36
C SER A 65 -3.72 -8.43 -8.91
N THR A 66 -2.43 -8.07 -8.90
CA THR A 66 -1.33 -8.97 -8.50
C THR A 66 -1.13 -9.06 -7.00
N LEU A 67 -1.74 -8.15 -6.22
CA LEU A 67 -1.57 -8.12 -4.76
C LEU A 67 -2.34 -9.29 -4.13
N GLU A 68 -1.61 -10.19 -3.49
CA GLU A 68 -2.12 -11.42 -2.88
C GLU A 68 -2.27 -11.26 -1.37
N THR A 69 -1.35 -10.55 -0.71
CA THR A 69 -1.33 -10.42 0.75
C THR A 69 -0.94 -9.02 1.21
N ILE A 70 -1.63 -8.51 2.22
CA ILE A 70 -1.17 -7.39 3.04
C ILE A 70 -1.01 -7.87 4.48
N GLU A 71 0.20 -7.77 5.00
CA GLU A 71 0.53 -8.10 6.38
C GLU A 71 0.79 -6.80 7.15
N ILE A 72 0.12 -6.63 8.28
CA ILE A 72 0.35 -5.49 9.17
C ILE A 72 0.66 -5.98 10.58
N ASP A 73 1.76 -5.46 11.12
CA ASP A 73 2.24 -5.79 12.45
C ASP A 73 2.62 -4.50 13.22
N HIS A 74 2.27 -4.44 14.51
CA HIS A 74 2.53 -3.30 15.40
C HIS A 74 2.09 -1.90 14.85
N CYS A 75 1.13 -1.89 13.93
CA CYS A 75 0.60 -0.70 13.25
C CYS A 75 -0.53 0.00 14.02
N GLY A 76 -0.67 1.31 13.82
CA GLY A 76 -1.75 2.10 14.44
C GLY A 76 -3.09 1.93 13.72
N ASP A 77 -4.21 2.18 14.41
CA ASP A 77 -5.58 2.01 13.87
C ASP A 77 -5.83 2.74 12.55
N ARG A 78 -5.21 3.90 12.37
CA ARG A 78 -5.28 4.64 11.10
C ARG A 78 -4.71 3.85 9.92
N VAL A 79 -3.59 3.17 10.12
CA VAL A 79 -2.98 2.32 9.09
C VAL A 79 -3.86 1.10 8.83
N LYS A 80 -4.42 0.51 9.89
CA LYS A 80 -5.39 -0.58 9.75
C LYS A 80 -6.61 -0.15 8.92
N SER A 81 -7.12 1.08 9.11
CA SER A 81 -8.21 1.66 8.31
C SER A 81 -7.83 1.81 6.83
N LEU A 82 -6.65 2.37 6.54
CA LEU A 82 -6.18 2.55 5.15
C LEU A 82 -6.05 1.19 4.42
N VAL A 83 -5.56 0.16 5.12
CA VAL A 83 -5.47 -1.19 4.56
C VAL A 83 -6.87 -1.77 4.26
N ARG A 84 -7.87 -1.51 5.11
CA ARG A 84 -9.26 -1.91 4.84
C ARG A 84 -9.86 -1.15 3.66
N GLU A 85 -9.54 0.13 3.50
CA GLU A 85 -9.97 0.90 2.32
C GLU A 85 -9.37 0.32 1.02
N ILE A 86 -8.10 -0.10 1.05
CA ILE A 86 -7.44 -0.80 -0.06
C ILE A 86 -8.10 -2.15 -0.33
N GLU A 87 -8.42 -2.93 0.72
CA GLU A 87 -9.11 -4.21 0.59
C GLU A 87 -10.46 -4.07 -0.13
N GLU A 88 -11.27 -3.07 0.25
CA GLU A 88 -12.54 -2.80 -0.43
C GLU A 88 -12.36 -2.31 -1.87
N ALA A 89 -11.34 -1.48 -2.14
CA ALA A 89 -10.99 -1.07 -3.50
C ALA A 89 -10.60 -2.28 -4.37
N GLN A 90 -9.79 -3.20 -3.85
CA GLN A 90 -9.36 -4.43 -4.51
C GLN A 90 -10.54 -5.34 -4.85
N LYS A 91 -11.48 -5.53 -3.91
CA LYS A 91 -12.73 -6.27 -4.16
C LYS A 91 -13.54 -5.65 -5.29
N ASN A 92 -13.70 -4.32 -5.28
CA ASN A 92 -14.41 -3.60 -6.33
C ASN A 92 -13.72 -3.69 -7.70
N TYR A 93 -12.39 -3.82 -7.71
CA TYR A 93 -11.58 -3.99 -8.92
C TYR A 93 -11.47 -5.46 -9.38
N GLY A 94 -12.11 -6.40 -8.65
CA GLY A 94 -12.20 -7.82 -9.01
C GLY A 94 -11.18 -8.74 -8.33
N ASN A 95 -10.29 -8.21 -7.49
CA ASN A 95 -9.39 -9.01 -6.67
C ASN A 95 -10.05 -9.38 -5.33
N VAL A 96 -10.86 -10.44 -5.36
CA VAL A 96 -11.64 -10.89 -4.20
C VAL A 96 -10.86 -11.79 -3.23
N ASN A 97 -9.64 -12.20 -3.60
CA ASN A 97 -8.84 -13.17 -2.86
C ASN A 97 -7.72 -12.53 -2.03
N LEU A 98 -7.66 -11.19 -1.95
CA LEU A 98 -6.67 -10.50 -1.14
C LEU A 98 -6.76 -10.94 0.33
N GLU A 99 -5.67 -11.45 0.87
CA GLU A 99 -5.57 -11.83 2.27
C GLU A 99 -5.01 -10.67 3.11
N ILE A 100 -5.70 -10.34 4.20
CA ILE A 100 -5.25 -9.34 5.18
C ILE A 100 -4.89 -10.06 6.47
N ILE A 101 -3.61 -10.00 6.84
CA ILE A 101 -3.08 -10.57 8.08
C ILE A 101 -2.80 -9.41 9.03
N ILE A 102 -3.39 -9.46 10.23
CA ILE A 102 -3.26 -8.42 11.26
C ILE A 102 -2.79 -9.08 12.54
N ASP A 103 -1.58 -8.74 12.98
CA ASP A 103 -1.04 -9.08 14.29
C ASP A 103 -1.11 -7.89 15.28
#